data_AF-A0A8S3HJT3-F1
#
_entry.id   AF-A0A8S3HJT3-F1
#
_cell.length_a   1.000
_cell.length_b   1.000
_cell.length_c   1.000
_cell.angle_alpha   90.00
_cell.angle_beta   90.00
_cell.angle_gamma   90.00
#
_symmetry.space_group_name_H-M   'P 1'
#
loop_
_entity.id
_entity.type
_entity.pdbx_description
1 polymer ?
#
loop_
_entity_poly.entity_id
_entity_poly.type
_entity_poly.pdbx_seq_one_letter_code
_entity_poly.pdbx_strand_id
1 'polypeptide(L)'
;MLERLNTQNAINRASLHELERDAQDKFRARVLDSAAHNVKTTSRGINFYQGIETVDNTFSVPETWTRYTEENIRRALSEMSQSDELMNAGNQLMSATNSDMWSQWNHVNVSLENRVQEEHVAKNKIQSHLEKVLFKQKTTYF
;
A
#
# COMPACT_ATOMS: atom_id res chain seq x y z
N MET A 1 0.73 -1.33 -9.45
CA MET A 1 0.64 -1.60 -8.00
C MET A 1 0.96 -0.36 -7.17
N LEU A 2 2.13 0.24 -7.34
CA LEU A 2 2.53 1.47 -6.63
C LEU A 2 1.52 2.63 -6.78
N GLU A 3 1.04 2.88 -7.99
CA GLU A 3 0.01 3.90 -8.24
C GLU A 3 -1.28 3.62 -7.44
N ARG A 4 -1.75 2.37 -7.43
CA ARG A 4 -2.93 1.96 -6.65
C ARG A 4 -2.73 2.18 -5.14
N LEU A 5 -1.54 1.87 -4.62
CA LEU A 5 -1.18 2.13 -3.21
C LEU A 5 -1.15 3.63 -2.90
N ASN A 6 -0.60 4.45 -3.79
CA ASN A 6 -0.57 5.91 -3.63
C ASN A 6 -1.99 6.50 -3.63
N THR A 7 -2.85 6.04 -4.54
CA THR A 7 -4.26 6.43 -4.58
C THR A 7 -4.98 6.01 -3.31
N GLN A 8 -4.81 4.78 -2.84
CA GLN A 8 -5.43 4.33 -1.58
C GLN A 8 -4.94 5.15 -0.38
N ASN A 9 -3.67 5.50 -0.32
CA ASN A 9 -3.13 6.38 0.73
C ASN A 9 -3.79 7.76 0.72
N ALA A 10 -4.03 8.34 -0.46
CA ALA A 10 -4.74 9.62 -0.57
C ALA A 10 -6.20 9.50 -0.06
N ILE A 11 -6.89 8.40 -0.40
CA ILE A 11 -8.25 8.13 0.07
C ILE A 11 -8.28 7.93 1.59
N ASN A 12 -7.32 7.17 2.14
CA ASN A 12 -7.19 6.97 3.59
C ASN A 12 -7.00 8.29 4.33
N ARG A 13 -6.15 9.19 3.80
CA ARG A 13 -5.94 10.53 4.38
C ARG A 13 -7.21 11.37 4.33
N ALA A 14 -7.96 11.31 3.23
CA ALA A 14 -9.24 12.01 3.14
C ALA A 14 -10.22 11.47 4.18
N SER A 15 -10.33 10.14 4.32
CA SER A 15 -11.22 9.53 5.32
C SER A 15 -10.84 9.89 6.77
N LEU A 16 -9.54 9.94 7.07
CA LEU A 16 -9.02 10.40 8.37
C LEU A 16 -9.41 11.85 8.65
N HIS A 17 -9.18 12.75 7.70
CA HIS A 17 -9.50 14.18 7.86
C HIS A 17 -10.99 14.40 8.17
N GLU A 18 -11.86 13.61 7.56
CA GLU A 18 -13.30 13.68 7.80
C GLU A 18 -13.68 13.21 9.21
N LEU A 19 -13.03 12.16 9.74
CA LEU A 19 -13.19 11.73 11.13
C LEU A 19 -12.68 12.78 12.13
N GLU A 20 -11.52 13.39 11.84
CA GLU A 20 -10.94 14.45 12.67
C GLU A 20 -11.84 15.67 12.73
N ARG A 21 -12.39 16.11 11.59
CA ARG A 21 -13.34 17.21 11.52
C ARG A 21 -14.60 16.89 12.33
N ASP A 22 -15.16 15.71 12.13
CA ASP A 22 -16.36 15.25 12.84
C ASP A 22 -16.15 15.22 14.37
N ALA A 23 -14.98 14.77 14.83
CA ALA A 23 -14.61 14.82 16.25
C ALA A 23 -14.43 16.26 16.77
N GLN A 24 -13.79 17.13 15.97
CA GLN A 24 -13.59 18.53 16.33
C GLN A 24 -14.91 19.29 16.46
N ASP A 25 -15.85 19.06 15.54
CA ASP A 25 -17.16 19.72 15.55
C ASP A 25 -17.98 19.28 16.79
N LYS A 26 -17.94 17.98 17.14
CA LYS A 26 -18.56 17.47 18.38
C LYS A 26 -17.95 18.08 19.63
N PHE A 27 -16.62 18.22 19.66
CA PHE A 27 -15.94 18.84 20.79
C PHE A 27 -16.34 20.31 20.94
N ARG A 28 -16.39 21.06 19.84
CA ARG A 28 -16.83 22.47 19.83
C ARG A 28 -18.28 22.61 20.31
N ALA A 29 -19.19 21.78 19.79
CA ALA A 29 -20.59 21.76 20.23
C ALA A 29 -20.70 21.54 21.74
N ARG A 30 -20.00 20.53 22.28
CA ARG A 30 -19.97 20.25 23.72
C ARG A 30 -19.46 21.45 24.54
N VAL A 31 -18.43 22.15 24.07
CA VAL A 31 -17.90 23.34 24.76
C VAL A 31 -18.93 24.47 24.78
N LEU A 32 -19.64 24.69 23.66
CA LEU A 32 -20.72 25.67 23.58
C LEU A 32 -21.88 25.31 24.51
N ASP A 33 -22.30 24.04 24.53
CA ASP A 33 -23.36 23.54 25.41
C ASP A 33 -22.98 23.72 26.88
N SER A 34 -21.74 23.41 27.24
CA SER A 34 -21.23 23.59 28.60
C SER A 34 -21.18 25.08 28.98
N ALA A 35 -20.78 25.96 28.06
CA ALA A 35 -20.80 27.40 28.30
C ALA A 35 -22.24 27.90 28.48
N ALA A 36 -23.15 27.53 27.59
CA ALA A 36 -24.56 27.91 27.64
C ALA A 36 -25.25 27.43 28.92
N HIS A 37 -24.98 26.19 29.36
CA HIS A 37 -25.50 25.65 30.61
C HIS A 37 -25.10 26.47 31.85
N ASN A 38 -23.93 27.11 31.82
CA ASN A 38 -23.42 27.92 32.92
C ASN A 38 -23.95 29.37 32.91
N VAL A 39 -24.62 29.81 31.84
CA VAL A 39 -25.18 31.15 31.71
C VAL A 39 -26.49 31.26 32.50
N LYS A 40 -26.57 32.23 33.42
CA LYS A 40 -27.76 32.57 34.21
C LYS A 40 -28.36 33.90 33.76
N THR A 41 -29.64 34.17 34.00
CA THR A 41 -30.32 35.42 33.62
C THR A 41 -29.64 36.71 34.12
N THR A 42 -28.84 36.64 35.18
CA THR A 42 -28.05 37.77 35.72
C THR A 42 -26.66 37.92 35.09
N SER A 43 -26.28 37.04 34.16
CA SER A 43 -24.97 37.07 33.52
C SER A 43 -24.88 38.27 32.57
N ARG A 44 -23.71 38.93 32.60
CA ARG A 44 -23.45 40.11 31.77
C ARG A 44 -23.46 39.73 30.29
N GLY A 45 -24.14 40.51 29.45
CA GLY A 45 -24.19 40.30 27.99
C GLY A 45 -25.42 39.54 27.47
N ILE A 46 -26.36 39.15 28.34
CA ILE A 46 -27.67 38.63 27.93
C ILE A 46 -28.58 39.82 27.58
N ASN A 47 -29.03 39.88 26.34
CA ASN A 47 -29.98 40.87 25.83
C ASN A 47 -30.98 40.20 24.88
N PHE A 48 -32.12 40.83 24.66
CA PHE A 48 -33.03 40.43 23.59
C PHE A 48 -32.49 40.91 22.24
N TYR A 49 -32.35 39.99 21.29
CA TYR A 49 -31.94 40.29 19.92
C TYR A 49 -33.16 40.11 18.99
N GLN A 50 -33.40 41.08 18.10
CA GLN A 50 -34.44 40.97 17.06
C GLN A 50 -33.95 40.05 15.92
N GLY A 51 -34.85 39.30 15.27
CA GLY A 51 -34.51 38.43 14.14
C GLY A 51 -34.17 36.98 14.52
N ILE A 52 -34.40 36.57 15.77
CA ILE A 52 -34.24 35.17 16.22
C ILE A 52 -35.42 34.28 15.81
N GLU A 53 -36.50 34.88 15.31
CA GLU A 53 -37.74 34.22 14.90
C GLU A 53 -37.65 33.47 13.56
N THR A 54 -36.55 33.62 12.81
CA THR A 54 -36.32 32.85 11.58
C THR A 54 -35.83 31.44 11.90
N VAL A 55 -36.39 30.42 11.24
CA VAL A 55 -35.94 29.02 11.37
C VAL A 55 -34.45 28.94 11.04
N ASP A 56 -33.65 28.57 12.02
CA ASP A 56 -32.22 28.38 11.85
C ASP A 56 -31.97 27.01 11.19
N ASN A 57 -31.52 27.04 9.94
CA ASN A 57 -31.19 25.86 9.14
C ASN A 57 -29.93 25.11 9.64
N THR A 58 -29.25 25.62 10.68
CA THR A 58 -28.14 24.91 11.34
C THR A 58 -28.57 24.01 12.50
N PHE A 59 -29.89 23.89 12.76
CA PHE A 59 -30.39 22.93 13.73
C PHE A 59 -30.20 21.48 13.25
N SER A 60 -29.46 20.74 14.04
CA SER A 60 -29.20 19.31 13.90
C SER A 60 -29.72 18.57 15.13
N VAL A 61 -30.24 17.36 14.94
CA VAL A 61 -30.70 16.50 16.04
C VAL A 61 -29.67 15.41 16.35
N PRO A 62 -29.59 14.89 17.58
CA PRO A 62 -28.62 13.85 17.95
C PRO A 62 -28.57 12.67 16.99
N GLU A 63 -29.73 12.25 16.47
CA GLU A 63 -29.86 11.15 15.51
C GLU A 63 -29.11 11.43 14.20
N THR A 64 -29.13 12.68 13.73
CA THR A 64 -28.40 13.08 12.51
C THR A 64 -26.88 13.12 12.74
N TRP A 65 -26.43 13.50 13.94
CA TRP A 65 -25.01 13.43 14.32
C TRP A 65 -24.52 12.00 14.41
N THR A 66 -25.30 11.13 15.05
CA THR A 66 -24.98 9.71 15.18
C THR A 66 -24.85 9.08 13.81
N ARG A 67 -25.84 9.28 12.92
CA ARG A 67 -25.79 8.75 11.55
C ARG A 67 -24.58 9.26 10.77
N TYR A 68 -24.27 10.55 10.82
CA TYR A 68 -23.10 11.11 10.14
C TYR A 68 -21.78 10.47 10.64
N THR A 69 -21.68 10.24 11.94
CA THR A 69 -20.53 9.57 12.57
C THR A 69 -20.42 8.12 12.11
N GLU A 70 -21.53 7.39 12.13
CA GLU A 70 -21.61 5.99 11.68
C GLU A 70 -21.21 5.85 10.21
N GLU A 71 -21.66 6.77 9.35
CA GLU A 71 -21.29 6.80 7.94
C GLU A 71 -19.78 7.04 7.75
N ASN A 72 -19.20 8.00 8.49
CA ASN A 72 -17.77 8.27 8.46
C ASN A 72 -16.94 7.06 8.92
N ILE A 73 -17.35 6.41 10.02
CA ILE A 73 -16.70 5.20 10.54
C ILE A 73 -16.80 4.07 9.53
N ARG A 74 -18.00 3.82 8.97
CA ARG A 74 -18.22 2.77 7.97
C ARG A 74 -17.35 2.99 6.73
N ARG A 75 -17.24 4.23 6.25
CA ARG A 75 -16.33 4.57 5.15
C ARG A 75 -14.88 4.28 5.54
N ALA A 76 -14.41 4.75 6.69
CA ALA A 76 -13.04 4.50 7.15
C ALA A 76 -12.71 3.01 7.25
N LEU A 77 -13.61 2.19 7.79
CA LEU A 77 -13.44 0.74 7.85
C LEU A 77 -13.38 0.10 6.46
N SER A 78 -14.20 0.58 5.51
CA SER A 78 -14.16 0.13 4.12
C SER A 78 -12.82 0.46 3.45
N GLU A 79 -12.26 1.65 3.71
CA GLU A 79 -10.94 2.03 3.19
C GLU A 79 -9.80 1.23 3.83
N MET A 80 -9.92 0.89 5.12
CA MET A 80 -8.98 0.00 5.79
C MET A 80 -8.98 -1.41 5.18
N SER A 81 -10.16 -1.97 4.89
CA SER A 81 -10.29 -3.28 4.23
C SER A 81 -9.63 -3.27 2.85
N GLN A 82 -9.90 -2.25 2.03
CA GLN A 82 -9.28 -2.11 0.71
C GLN A 82 -7.76 -1.97 0.79
N SER A 83 -7.26 -1.27 1.82
CA SER A 83 -5.83 -1.14 2.07
C SER A 83 -5.18 -2.49 2.40
N ASP A 84 -5.82 -3.30 3.24
CA ASP A 84 -5.33 -4.65 3.57
C ASP A 84 -5.28 -5.57 2.34
N GLU A 85 -6.33 -5.56 1.53
CA GLU A 85 -6.38 -6.31 0.27
C GLU A 85 -5.27 -5.91 -0.69
N LEU A 86 -5.01 -4.61 -0.85
CA LEU A 86 -3.90 -4.12 -1.67
C LEU A 86 -2.54 -4.57 -1.11
N MET A 87 -2.32 -4.46 0.20
CA MET A 87 -1.07 -4.90 0.81
C MET A 87 -0.85 -6.41 0.62
N ASN A 88 -1.90 -7.21 0.77
CA ASN A 88 -1.86 -8.66 0.52
C ASN A 88 -1.50 -8.97 -0.94
N ALA A 89 -2.13 -8.29 -1.90
CA ALA A 89 -1.79 -8.44 -3.32
C ALA A 89 -0.33 -8.03 -3.62
N GLY A 90 0.17 -6.99 -2.96
CA GLY A 90 1.56 -6.54 -3.08
C GLY A 90 2.56 -7.58 -2.57
N ASN A 91 2.28 -8.16 -1.40
CA ASN A 91 3.09 -9.22 -0.81
C ASN A 91 3.12 -10.49 -1.66
N GLN A 92 1.97 -10.85 -2.25
CA GLN A 92 1.88 -11.98 -3.19
C GLN A 92 2.74 -11.73 -4.43
N LEU A 93 2.65 -10.54 -5.04
CA LEU A 93 3.46 -10.19 -6.21
C LEU A 93 4.96 -10.23 -5.90
N MET A 94 5.36 -9.71 -4.74
CA MET A 94 6.76 -9.74 -4.30
C MET A 94 7.25 -11.18 -4.08
N SER A 95 6.42 -12.02 -3.47
CA SER A 95 6.74 -13.44 -3.24
C SER A 95 6.89 -14.21 -4.55
N ALA A 96 5.98 -13.99 -5.52
CA ALA A 96 6.06 -14.57 -6.85
C ALA A 96 7.33 -14.12 -7.58
N THR A 97 7.62 -12.81 -7.57
CA THR A 97 8.84 -12.25 -8.18
C THR A 97 10.10 -12.85 -7.56
N ASN A 98 10.13 -13.03 -6.24
CA ASN A 98 11.26 -13.66 -5.56
C ASN A 98 11.46 -15.12 -5.98
N SER A 99 10.37 -15.89 -6.08
CA SER A 99 10.40 -17.27 -6.57
C SER A 99 10.91 -17.34 -8.02
N ASP A 100 10.44 -16.44 -8.88
CA ASP A 100 10.87 -16.38 -10.28
C ASP A 100 12.36 -16.04 -10.39
N MET A 101 12.85 -15.05 -9.63
CA MET A 101 14.27 -14.71 -9.59
C MET A 101 15.14 -15.89 -9.15
N TRP A 102 14.70 -16.61 -8.12
CA TRP A 102 15.42 -17.79 -7.65
C TRP A 102 15.44 -18.92 -8.70
N SER A 103 14.30 -19.16 -9.36
CA SER A 103 14.20 -20.12 -10.45
C SER A 103 15.12 -19.76 -11.62
N GLN A 104 15.11 -18.49 -12.05
CA GLN A 104 15.99 -18.00 -13.11
C GLN A 104 17.47 -18.13 -12.75
N TRP A 105 17.84 -17.81 -11.51
CA TRP A 105 19.21 -17.97 -11.02
C TRP A 105 19.66 -19.43 -11.12
N ASN A 106 18.85 -20.38 -10.67
CA ASN A 106 19.15 -21.81 -10.79
C ASN A 106 19.26 -22.25 -12.25
N HIS A 107 18.30 -21.84 -13.09
CA HIS A 107 18.27 -22.21 -14.50
C HIS A 107 19.54 -21.74 -15.23
N VAL A 108 19.96 -20.49 -15.00
CA VAL A 108 21.17 -19.93 -15.61
C VAL A 108 22.42 -20.68 -15.13
N ASN A 109 22.52 -20.98 -13.83
CA ASN A 109 23.68 -21.71 -13.30
C ASN A 109 23.80 -23.12 -13.88
N VAL A 110 22.69 -23.86 -13.95
CA VAL A 110 22.68 -25.21 -14.55
C VAL A 110 23.02 -25.14 -16.04
N SER A 111 22.46 -24.17 -16.77
CA SER A 111 22.77 -23.99 -18.18
C SER A 111 24.25 -23.67 -18.40
N LEU A 112 24.84 -22.84 -17.55
CA LEU A 112 26.25 -22.48 -17.60
C LEU A 112 27.15 -23.68 -17.28
N GLU A 113 26.84 -24.45 -16.25
CA GLU A 113 27.58 -25.66 -15.89
C GLU A 113 27.57 -26.68 -17.03
N ASN A 114 26.41 -26.91 -17.65
CA ASN A 114 26.30 -27.76 -18.83
C ASN A 114 27.16 -27.25 -19.99
N ARG A 115 27.17 -25.94 -20.24
CA ARG A 115 27.99 -25.35 -21.31
C ARG A 115 29.49 -25.53 -21.04
N VAL A 116 29.93 -25.31 -19.82
CA VAL A 116 31.33 -25.54 -19.40
C VAL A 116 31.72 -26.99 -19.63
N GLN A 117 30.84 -27.93 -19.30
CA GLN A 117 31.09 -29.35 -19.52
C GLN A 117 31.16 -29.71 -21.01
N GLU A 118 30.26 -29.17 -21.84
CA GLU A 118 30.28 -29.33 -23.29
C GLU A 118 31.59 -28.82 -23.90
N GLU A 119 32.04 -27.62 -23.50
CA GLU A 119 33.31 -27.04 -23.95
C GLU A 119 34.51 -27.88 -23.53
N HIS A 120 34.52 -28.39 -22.29
CA HIS A 120 35.57 -29.26 -21.80
C HIS A 120 35.65 -30.56 -22.61
N VAL A 121 34.50 -31.18 -22.91
CA VAL A 121 34.44 -32.37 -23.78
C VAL A 121 34.93 -32.07 -25.20
N ALA A 122 34.53 -30.94 -25.78
CA ALA A 122 34.97 -30.52 -27.11
C ALA A 122 36.49 -30.28 -27.14
N LYS A 123 37.05 -29.57 -26.15
CA LYS A 123 38.49 -29.35 -26.00
C LYS A 123 39.25 -30.66 -25.92
N ASN A 124 38.82 -31.60 -25.07
CA ASN A 124 39.50 -32.89 -24.91
C ASN A 124 39.49 -33.72 -26.20
N LYS A 125 38.40 -33.69 -26.97
CA LYS A 125 38.34 -34.32 -28.29
C LYS A 125 39.35 -33.72 -29.26
N ILE A 126 39.43 -32.38 -29.33
CA ILE A 126 40.39 -31.68 -30.19
C ILE A 126 41.83 -32.04 -29.79
N GLN A 127 42.15 -32.03 -28.50
CA GLN A 127 43.47 -32.39 -28.00
C GLN A 127 43.84 -33.83 -28.36
N SER A 128 42.93 -34.79 -28.18
CA SER A 128 43.16 -36.17 -28.59
C SER A 128 43.36 -36.32 -30.10
N HIS A 129 42.62 -35.57 -30.92
CA HIS A 129 42.81 -35.57 -32.37
C HIS A 129 44.17 -34.97 -32.77
N LEU A 130 44.59 -33.88 -32.13
CA LEU A 130 45.89 -33.26 -32.36
C LEU A 130 47.03 -34.24 -32.04
N GLU A 131 46.98 -34.91 -30.90
CA GLU A 131 47.96 -35.93 -30.50
C GLU A 131 48.09 -37.04 -31.56
N LYS A 132 46.97 -37.53 -32.09
CA LYS A 132 46.95 -38.55 -33.15
C LYS A 132 47.59 -38.04 -34.46
N VAL A 133 47.33 -36.79 -34.85
CA VAL A 133 47.90 -36.19 -36.07
C VAL A 133 49.42 -36.01 -35.91
N LEU A 134 49.86 -35.48 -34.77
CA LEU A 134 51.28 -35.31 -34.45
C LEU A 134 52.02 -36.66 -34.41
N PHE A 135 51.39 -37.69 -33.83
CA PHE A 135 51.93 -39.04 -33.83
C PHE A 135 52.11 -39.58 -35.26
N LYS A 136 51.08 -39.46 -36.10
CA LYS A 136 51.14 -39.89 -37.52
C LYS A 136 52.24 -39.16 -38.30
N GLN A 137 52.40 -37.85 -38.10
CA GLN A 137 53.47 -37.09 -38.76
C GLN A 137 54.84 -37.66 -38.36
N LYS A 138 55.08 -37.91 -37.07
CA LYS A 138 56.34 -38.49 -36.61
C LYS A 138 56.64 -39.85 -37.25
N THR A 139 55.64 -40.72 -37.40
CA THR A 139 55.84 -42.05 -38.01
C THR A 139 55.88 -42.04 -39.54
N THR A 140 55.57 -40.93 -40.22
CA THR A 140 55.62 -40.86 -41.70
C THR A 140 57.01 -40.42 -42.21
N TYR A 141 57.86 -39.87 -41.35
CA TYR A 141 59.23 -39.43 -41.69
C TYR A 141 60.32 -40.42 -41.22
N PHE A 142 59.95 -41.63 -40.83
CA PHE A 142 60.82 -42.80 -40.60
C PHE A 142 60.32 -43.97 -41.44
#